data_AF-D8SC79-F1
#
_entry.id   AF-D8SC79-F1
#
_cell.length_a   1.000
_cell.length_b   1.000
_cell.length_c   1.000
_cell.angle_alpha   90.00
_cell.angle_beta   90.00
_cell.angle_gamma   90.00
#
_symmetry.space_group_name_H-M   'P 1'
#
loop_
_entity.id
_entity.type
_entity.pdbx_description
1 polymer ?
#
loop_
_entity_poly.entity_id
_entity_poly.type
_entity_poly.pdbx_seq_one_letter_code
_entity_poly.pdbx_strand_id
1 'polypeptide(L)'
;FRKDFYKEVKEIQRMSKEDVTAYRKELELKVKGKDVPKPIKTWNQTGLSSKMLDVIKKLGFERPMPIQAQALPIIMNGRDCIGIAKTGSGKTLAFVLPMLRHIKDQPPLAQGDGPI
;
A
#
# COMPACT_ATOMS: atom_id res chain seq x y z
N PHE A 1 -3.51 6.66 -18.42
CA PHE A 1 -2.64 6.10 -17.37
C PHE A 1 -3.51 5.55 -16.24
N ARG A 2 -3.46 4.25 -15.96
CA ARG A 2 -4.19 3.64 -14.83
C ARG A 2 -3.50 4.03 -13.51
N LYS A 3 -4.25 4.56 -12.55
CA LYS A 3 -3.72 4.95 -11.22
C LYS A 3 -4.27 4.09 -10.10
N ASP A 4 -5.48 3.56 -10.25
CA ASP A 4 -6.12 2.72 -9.25
C ASP A 4 -5.86 1.23 -9.53
N PHE A 5 -5.09 0.64 -8.63
CA PHE A 5 -4.72 -0.77 -8.58
C PHE A 5 -5.30 -1.48 -7.38
N TYR A 6 -5.88 -0.73 -6.44
CA TYR A 6 -6.29 -1.26 -5.17
C TYR A 6 -7.66 -1.89 -5.29
N LYS A 7 -7.72 -3.20 -5.08
CA LYS A 7 -8.97 -3.93 -4.91
C LYS A 7 -9.08 -4.35 -3.46
N GLU A 8 -9.91 -3.62 -2.71
CA GLU A 8 -10.16 -3.94 -1.31
C GLU A 8 -10.72 -5.37 -1.19
N VAL A 9 -10.08 -6.21 -0.37
CA VAL A 9 -10.51 -7.60 -0.18
C VAL A 9 -11.74 -7.67 0.73
N LYS A 10 -12.49 -8.77 0.64
CA LYS A 10 -13.73 -8.99 1.43
C LYS A 10 -13.51 -8.81 2.94
N GLU A 11 -12.37 -9.24 3.46
CA GLU A 11 -12.02 -9.12 4.88
C GLU A 11 -11.95 -7.66 5.33
N ILE A 12 -11.33 -6.80 4.53
CA ILE A 12 -11.20 -5.37 4.82
C ILE A 12 -12.54 -4.64 4.58
N GLN A 13 -13.28 -5.01 3.53
CA GLN A 13 -14.62 -4.48 3.27
C GLN A 13 -15.57 -4.70 4.45
N ARG A 14 -15.50 -5.87 5.09
CA ARG A 14 -16.34 -6.24 6.24
C ARG A 14 -15.99 -5.54 7.54
N MET A 15 -14.83 -4.90 7.66
CA MET A 15 -14.47 -4.16 8.87
C MET A 15 -15.46 -3.01 9.11
N SER A 16 -16.03 -2.95 10.31
CA SER A 16 -16.87 -1.83 10.73
C SER A 16 -16.04 -0.55 10.90
N LYS A 17 -16.70 0.61 11.06
CA LYS A 17 -15.98 1.87 11.31
C LYS A 17 -15.27 1.84 12.66
N GLU A 18 -15.88 1.16 13.61
CA GLU A 18 -15.39 0.93 14.97
C GLU A 18 -14.14 0.04 14.92
N ASP A 19 -14.16 -1.06 14.17
CA ASP A 19 -13.00 -1.95 13.99
C ASP A 19 -11.82 -1.23 13.33
N VAL A 20 -12.10 -0.41 12.30
CA VAL A 20 -11.07 0.39 11.62
C VAL A 20 -10.47 1.40 12.58
N THR A 21 -11.28 2.04 13.41
CA THR A 21 -10.83 3.03 14.40
C THR A 21 -10.01 2.37 15.49
N ALA A 22 -10.46 1.23 16.02
CA ALA A 22 -9.75 0.44 17.00
C ALA A 22 -8.39 -0.04 16.46
N TYR A 23 -8.36 -0.53 15.22
CA TYR A 23 -7.12 -1.00 14.62
C TYR A 23 -6.13 0.12 14.29
N ARG A 24 -6.63 1.29 13.83
CA ARG A 24 -5.77 2.49 13.70
C ARG A 24 -5.19 2.92 15.04
N LYS A 25 -5.98 2.83 16.12
CA LYS A 25 -5.51 3.13 17.48
C LYS A 25 -4.44 2.14 17.95
N GLU A 26 -4.63 0.85 17.71
CA GLU A 26 -3.65 -0.21 18.01
C GLU A 26 -2.30 0.04 17.31
N LEU A 27 -2.35 0.49 16.05
CA LEU A 27 -1.16 0.82 15.26
C LEU A 27 -0.61 2.24 15.52
N GLU A 28 -1.17 2.97 16.48
CA GLU A 28 -0.80 4.37 16.80
C GLU A 28 -0.91 5.33 15.59
N LEU A 29 -1.86 5.06 14.69
CA LEU A 29 -2.06 5.83 13.46
C LEU A 29 -3.01 7.01 13.68
N LYS A 30 -2.58 8.19 13.21
CA LYS A 30 -3.45 9.37 13.04
C LYS A 30 -3.66 9.61 11.55
N VAL A 31 -4.91 9.52 11.11
CA VAL A 31 -5.28 9.62 9.70
C VAL A 31 -6.18 10.83 9.50
N LYS A 32 -5.81 11.71 8.56
CA LYS A 32 -6.60 12.86 8.14
C LYS A 32 -6.80 12.82 6.63
N GLY A 33 -8.01 13.08 6.17
CA GLY A 33 -8.37 13.08 4.76
C GLY A 33 -9.80 12.57 4.53
N LYS A 34 -10.31 12.76 3.32
CA LYS A 34 -11.62 12.28 2.90
C LYS A 34 -11.52 10.83 2.36
N ASP A 35 -12.51 9.99 2.66
CA ASP A 35 -12.67 8.63 2.12
C ASP A 35 -11.37 7.78 2.15
N VAL A 36 -10.62 7.85 3.25
CA VAL A 36 -9.30 7.19 3.35
C VAL A 36 -9.49 5.67 3.42
N PRO A 37 -8.87 4.89 2.49
CA PRO A 37 -8.92 3.43 2.51
C PRO A 37 -8.58 2.85 3.88
N LYS A 38 -9.23 1.73 4.19
CA LYS A 38 -9.01 1.01 5.45
C LYS A 38 -7.58 0.43 5.47
N PRO A 39 -6.90 0.44 6.63
CA PRO A 39 -5.57 -0.14 6.74
C PRO A 39 -5.61 -1.66 6.55
N ILE A 40 -4.61 -2.19 5.86
CA ILE A 40 -4.42 -3.64 5.70
C ILE A 40 -3.81 -4.26 6.95
N LYS A 41 -4.12 -5.53 7.20
CA LYS A 41 -3.58 -6.35 8.29
C LYS A 41 -2.48 -7.32 7.83
N THR A 42 -2.56 -7.79 6.58
CA THR A 42 -1.62 -8.77 6.02
C THR A 42 -1.19 -8.38 4.60
N TRP A 43 -0.05 -8.89 4.15
CA TRP A 43 0.47 -8.62 2.82
C TRP A 43 -0.46 -9.08 1.69
N ASN A 44 -1.23 -10.15 1.90
CA ASN A 44 -2.18 -10.66 0.90
C ASN A 44 -3.31 -9.67 0.58
N GLN A 45 -3.55 -8.70 1.46
CA GLN A 45 -4.61 -7.69 1.32
C GLN A 45 -4.14 -6.47 0.51
N THR A 46 -2.86 -6.41 0.11
CA THR A 46 -2.27 -5.30 -0.67
C THR A 46 -2.72 -5.25 -2.13
N GLY A 47 -3.17 -6.38 -2.70
CA GLY A 47 -3.40 -6.52 -4.14
C GLY A 47 -2.12 -6.72 -4.97
N LEU A 48 -0.98 -7.02 -4.35
CA LEU A 48 0.26 -7.38 -5.05
C LEU A 48 0.15 -8.77 -5.71
N SER A 49 0.92 -8.98 -6.78
CA SER A 49 1.01 -10.30 -7.43
C SER A 49 1.62 -11.36 -6.53
N SER A 50 1.26 -12.64 -6.72
CA SER A 50 1.85 -13.79 -6.00
C SER A 50 3.37 -13.75 -5.95
N LYS A 51 4.04 -13.50 -7.09
CA LYS A 51 5.51 -13.38 -7.17
C LYS A 51 6.08 -12.33 -6.19
N MET A 52 5.40 -11.21 -6.01
CA MET A 52 5.83 -10.16 -5.07
C MET A 52 5.60 -10.60 -3.62
N LEU A 53 4.47 -11.24 -3.34
CA LEU A 53 4.16 -11.78 -2.02
C LEU A 53 5.15 -12.88 -1.60
N ASP A 54 5.56 -13.74 -2.54
CA ASP A 54 6.60 -14.75 -2.32
C ASP A 54 7.94 -14.13 -1.96
N VAL A 55 8.32 -13.03 -2.64
CA VAL A 55 9.55 -12.29 -2.32
C VAL A 55 9.45 -11.65 -0.94
N ILE A 56 8.34 -10.99 -0.61
CA ILE A 56 8.10 -10.40 0.72
C ILE A 56 8.24 -11.48 1.81
N LYS A 57 7.65 -12.66 1.58
CA LYS A 57 7.76 -13.81 2.49
C LYS A 57 9.19 -14.31 2.63
N LYS A 58 9.93 -14.45 1.52
CA LYS A 58 11.35 -14.89 1.52
C LYS A 58 12.27 -13.90 2.24
N LEU A 59 11.95 -12.61 2.20
CA LEU A 59 12.67 -11.56 2.92
C LEU A 59 12.33 -11.50 4.41
N GLY A 60 11.40 -12.34 4.90
CA GLY A 60 11.05 -12.43 6.31
C GLY A 60 10.12 -11.31 6.80
N PHE A 61 9.45 -10.58 5.91
CA PHE A 61 8.47 -9.58 6.31
C PHE A 61 7.14 -10.24 6.69
N GLU A 62 6.95 -10.50 7.98
CA GLU A 62 5.75 -11.22 8.45
C GLU A 62 4.46 -10.43 8.27
N ARG A 63 4.46 -9.14 8.64
CA ARG A 63 3.30 -8.25 8.57
C ARG A 63 3.69 -6.84 8.15
N PRO A 64 2.78 -6.08 7.51
CA PRO A 64 3.04 -4.68 7.21
C PRO A 64 3.22 -3.87 8.50
N MET A 65 4.26 -3.03 8.55
CA MET A 65 4.45 -2.06 9.63
C MET A 65 3.35 -1.00 9.62
N PRO A 66 3.09 -0.29 10.74
CA PRO A 66 1.98 0.67 10.85
C PRO A 66 1.85 1.65 9.67
N ILE A 67 2.95 2.29 9.27
CA ILE A 67 2.94 3.23 8.15
C ILE A 67 2.61 2.54 6.81
N GLN A 68 3.08 1.31 6.62
CA GLN A 68 2.82 0.52 5.41
C GLN A 68 1.35 0.08 5.37
N ALA A 69 0.81 -0.38 6.51
CA ALA A 69 -0.57 -0.84 6.64
C ALA A 69 -1.59 0.22 6.16
N GLN A 70 -1.34 1.49 6.44
CA GLN A 70 -2.22 2.58 6.02
C GLN A 70 -1.81 3.21 4.69
N ALA A 71 -0.51 3.38 4.41
CA ALA A 71 -0.08 4.07 3.19
C ALA A 71 -0.26 3.23 1.93
N LEU A 72 -0.01 1.91 1.98
CA LEU A 72 -0.13 1.02 0.82
C LEU A 72 -1.50 1.10 0.14
N PRO A 73 -2.64 0.91 0.84
CA PRO A 73 -3.94 1.00 0.19
C PRO A 73 -4.27 2.42 -0.30
N ILE A 74 -3.71 3.48 0.30
CA ILE A 74 -3.88 4.86 -0.18
C ILE A 74 -3.15 5.06 -1.52
N ILE A 75 -1.87 4.69 -1.57
CA ILE A 75 -1.03 4.90 -2.76
C ILE A 75 -1.50 3.99 -3.90
N MET A 76 -1.83 2.73 -3.60
CA MET A 76 -2.35 1.78 -4.60
C MET A 76 -3.71 2.20 -5.16
N ASN A 77 -4.47 3.03 -4.44
CA ASN A 77 -5.70 3.65 -4.92
C ASN A 77 -5.45 4.90 -5.79
N GLY A 78 -4.18 5.21 -6.08
CA GLY A 78 -3.78 6.32 -6.94
C GLY A 78 -3.89 7.69 -6.29
N ARG A 79 -3.95 7.75 -4.94
CA ARG A 79 -4.12 8.99 -4.18
C ARG A 79 -2.78 9.54 -3.70
N ASP A 80 -2.70 10.86 -3.67
CA ASP A 80 -1.60 11.57 -3.02
C ASP A 80 -1.66 11.36 -1.51
N CYS A 81 -0.49 11.16 -0.89
CA CYS A 81 -0.37 10.83 0.52
C CYS A 81 0.87 11.50 1.13
N ILE A 82 0.71 12.10 2.31
CA ILE A 82 1.84 12.53 3.15
C ILE A 82 1.95 11.52 4.31
N GLY A 83 2.99 10.71 4.29
CA GLY A 83 3.27 9.71 5.32
C GLY A 83 4.36 10.17 6.28
N ILE A 84 4.00 10.41 7.55
CA ILE A 84 4.94 10.82 8.60
C ILE A 84 5.15 9.65 9.57
N ALA A 85 6.38 9.18 9.70
CA ALA A 85 6.77 8.13 10.64
C ALA A 85 8.28 8.24 10.96
N LYS A 86 8.72 7.66 12.08
CA LYS A 86 10.13 7.68 12.51
C LYS A 86 11.06 6.94 11.53
N THR A 87 12.36 7.16 11.66
CA THR A 87 13.38 6.38 10.95
C THR A 87 13.28 4.91 11.35
N GLY A 88 13.52 3.99 10.42
CA GLY A 88 13.35 2.55 10.66
C GLY A 88 11.90 2.04 10.61
N SER A 89 10.88 2.90 10.45
CA SER A 89 9.47 2.47 10.36
C SER A 89 9.07 1.82 9.02
N GLY A 90 10.02 1.52 8.13
CA GLY A 90 9.71 0.86 6.85
C GLY A 90 9.02 1.73 5.79
N LYS A 91 9.14 3.06 5.87
CA LYS A 91 8.59 3.99 4.87
C LYS A 91 9.02 3.65 3.44
N THR A 92 10.24 3.14 3.26
CA THR A 92 10.78 2.75 1.95
C THR A 92 9.89 1.73 1.24
N LEU A 93 9.54 0.62 1.89
CA LEU A 93 8.66 -0.37 1.27
C LEU A 93 7.22 0.16 1.08
N ALA A 94 6.78 1.11 1.92
CA ALA A 94 5.46 1.71 1.79
C ALA A 94 5.28 2.43 0.44
N PHE A 95 6.34 3.03 -0.12
CA PHE A 95 6.29 3.69 -1.43
C PHE A 95 6.84 2.82 -2.57
N VAL A 96 7.86 1.98 -2.31
CA VAL A 96 8.50 1.15 -3.35
C VAL A 96 7.55 0.08 -3.88
N LEU A 97 6.78 -0.59 -3.02
CA LEU A 97 5.87 -1.66 -3.48
C LEU A 97 4.79 -1.13 -4.44
N PRO A 98 4.10 -0.01 -4.15
CA PRO A 98 3.22 0.62 -5.12
C PRO A 98 3.97 1.06 -6.37
N MET A 99 5.11 1.73 -6.23
CA MET A 99 5.91 2.21 -7.38
C MET A 99 6.23 1.08 -8.38
N LEU A 100 6.67 -0.08 -7.88
CA LEU A 100 6.92 -1.25 -8.73
C LEU A 100 5.65 -1.74 -9.45
N ARG A 101 4.50 -1.72 -8.76
CA ARG A 101 3.22 -2.07 -9.39
C ARG A 101 2.84 -1.07 -10.48
N HIS A 102 3.01 0.23 -10.21
CA HIS A 102 2.72 1.32 -11.15
C HIS A 102 3.59 1.22 -12.41
N ILE A 103 4.91 1.00 -12.26
CA ILE A 103 5.86 0.84 -13.38
C ILE A 103 5.46 -0.36 -14.24
N LYS A 104 5.16 -1.51 -13.60
CA LYS A 104 4.78 -2.73 -14.33
C LYS A 104 3.48 -2.59 -15.14
N ASP A 105 2.63 -1.64 -14.79
CA ASP A 105 1.37 -1.37 -15.52
C ASP A 105 1.55 -0.36 -16.66
N GLN A 106 2.75 0.20 -16.84
CA GLN A 106 3.03 1.09 -17.96
C GLN A 106 3.27 0.32 -19.26
N PRO A 107 2.88 0.90 -20.40
CA PRO A 107 3.34 0.38 -21.69
C PRO A 107 4.87 0.39 -21.75
N PRO A 108 5.48 -0.54 -22.50
CA PRO A 108 6.91 -0.48 -22.80
C PRO A 108 7.26 0.87 -23.44
N LEU A 109 8.45 1.37 -23.14
CA LEU A 109 8.97 2.58 -23.78
C LEU A 109 9.16 2.32 -25.29
N ALA A 110 8.70 3.24 -26.11
CA ALA A 110 9.00 3.25 -27.53
C ALA A 110 10.33 3.95 -27.80
N GLN A 111 10.92 3.70 -28.97
CA GLN A 111 12.09 4.44 -29.42
C GLN A 111 11.73 5.94 -29.54
N GLY A 112 12.44 6.79 -28.80
CA GLY A 112 12.19 8.24 -28.76
C GLY A 112 11.36 8.74 -27.56
N ASP A 113 10.88 7.86 -26.67
CA ASP A 113 10.21 8.26 -25.44
C ASP A 113 11.21 8.80 -24.41
N GLY A 114 11.45 10.11 -24.43
CA GLY A 114 12.21 10.84 -23.41
C GLY A 114 13.74 10.78 -23.56
N PRO A 115 14.49 11.41 -22.63
CA PRO A 115 15.95 11.37 -22.65
C PRO A 115 16.42 9.96 -22.25
N ILE A 116 16.68 9.13 -23.25
CA ILE A 116 17.49 7.92 -23.14
C ILE A 116 18.76 8.15 -23.95
#